data_AF-A0A520U6F6-F1
#
_entry.id   AF-A0A520U6F6-F1
#
_cell.length_a   1.000
_cell.length_b   1.000
_cell.length_c   1.000
_cell.angle_alpha   90.00
_cell.angle_beta   90.00
_cell.angle_gamma   90.00
#
_symmetry.space_group_name_H-M   'P 1'
#
loop_
_entity.id
_entity.type
_entity.pdbx_description
1 polymer ?
#
loop_
_entity_poly.entity_id
_entity_poly.type
_entity_poly.pdbx_seq_one_letter_code
_entity_poly.pdbx_strand_id
1 'polypeptide(L)'
;MNFILQNKGFGFGLLIAIVILALPTPEGLSIEAQRTAAIFLLMGTWWATEAVPVAVTALVPLAIFPLLGIVDIQDAADPYANKTIYLFFGGFLIATAIQKWDLHKRIALFVLENAGSNGASLILGFMLTAALISMWVMNTATTIMLLPIGLAVVTVVKT
;
A
#
# COMPACT_ATOMS: atom_id res chain seq x y z
N MET A 1 -15.30 -24.25 3.41
CA MET A 1 -15.40 -24.53 1.96
C MET A 1 -15.77 -23.31 1.11
N ASN A 2 -16.39 -22.24 1.64
CA ASN A 2 -16.90 -21.12 0.82
C ASN A 2 -15.85 -20.07 0.41
N PHE A 3 -14.73 -19.94 1.14
CA PHE A 3 -13.70 -18.94 0.84
C PHE A 3 -13.07 -19.13 -0.54
N ILE A 4 -12.68 -20.36 -0.89
CA ILE A 4 -12.01 -20.67 -2.15
C ILE A 4 -12.96 -20.50 -3.35
N LEU A 5 -14.23 -20.90 -3.21
CA LEU A 5 -15.22 -20.80 -4.27
C LEU A 5 -15.64 -19.34 -4.56
N GLN A 6 -15.62 -18.48 -3.54
CA GLN A 6 -15.91 -17.05 -3.70
C GLN A 6 -14.67 -16.26 -4.14
N ASN A 7 -13.47 -16.77 -3.87
CA ASN A 7 -12.21 -16.08 -4.11
C ASN A 7 -11.43 -16.71 -5.27
N LYS A 8 -11.87 -16.40 -6.49
CA LYS A 8 -11.25 -16.91 -7.73
C LYS A 8 -9.78 -16.52 -7.83
N GLY A 9 -9.39 -15.35 -7.34
CA GLY A 9 -8.00 -14.88 -7.34
C GLY A 9 -7.08 -15.75 -6.48
N PHE A 10 -7.58 -16.22 -5.34
CA PHE A 10 -6.84 -17.14 -4.46
C PHE A 10 -6.49 -18.44 -5.19
N GLY A 11 -7.50 -19.11 -5.75
CA GLY A 11 -7.33 -20.37 -6.47
C GLY A 11 -6.50 -20.22 -7.75
N PHE A 12 -6.70 -19.11 -8.49
CA PHE A 12 -5.94 -18.83 -9.70
C PHE A 12 -4.45 -18.64 -9.43
N GLY A 13 -4.10 -17.90 -8.37
CA GLY A 13 -2.69 -17.73 -7.96
C GLY A 13 -2.03 -19.07 -7.62
N LEU A 14 -2.72 -19.93 -6.85
CA LEU A 14 -2.21 -21.26 -6.50
C LEU A 14 -2.01 -22.13 -7.74
N LEU A 15 -2.97 -22.10 -8.67
CA LEU A 15 -2.87 -22.83 -9.92
C LEU A 15 -1.66 -22.38 -10.74
N ILE A 16 -1.40 -21.07 -10.84
CA ILE A 16 -0.22 -20.54 -11.52
C ILE A 16 1.07 -21.07 -10.87
N ALA A 17 1.20 -20.97 -9.55
CA ALA A 17 2.40 -21.47 -8.87
C ALA A 17 2.62 -22.97 -9.09
N ILE A 18 1.55 -23.78 -8.97
CA ILE A 18 1.63 -25.23 -9.20
C ILE A 18 2.05 -25.54 -10.63
N VAL A 19 1.48 -24.85 -11.62
CA VAL A 19 1.85 -25.04 -13.03
C VAL A 19 3.33 -24.71 -13.24
N ILE A 20 3.81 -23.57 -12.74
CA ILE A 20 5.21 -23.18 -12.88
C ILE A 20 6.15 -24.17 -12.19
N LEU A 21 5.79 -24.68 -11.01
CA LEU A 21 6.57 -25.69 -10.29
C LEU A 21 6.58 -27.06 -10.99
N ALA A 22 5.52 -27.38 -11.74
CA ALA A 22 5.40 -28.66 -12.47
C ALA A 22 6.11 -28.64 -13.83
N LEU A 23 6.35 -27.47 -14.41
CA LEU A 23 7.11 -27.33 -15.66
C LEU A 23 8.59 -27.71 -15.45
N PRO A 24 9.26 -28.28 -16.47
CA PRO A 24 10.69 -28.54 -16.40
C PRO A 24 11.46 -27.23 -16.24
N THR A 25 12.51 -27.25 -15.42
CA THR A 25 13.39 -26.09 -15.24
C THR A 25 14.03 -25.71 -16.58
N PRO A 26 13.87 -24.46 -17.05
CA PRO A 26 14.51 -24.00 -18.27
C PRO A 26 16.03 -24.12 -18.20
N GLU A 27 16.66 -24.44 -19.33
CA GLU A 27 18.13 -24.49 -19.40
C GLU A 27 18.75 -23.15 -19.01
N GLY A 28 19.75 -23.20 -18.13
CA GLY A 28 20.44 -22.00 -17.62
C GLY A 28 19.78 -21.34 -16.40
N LEU A 29 18.63 -21.84 -15.92
CA LEU A 29 17.98 -21.36 -14.71
C LEU A 29 18.20 -22.32 -13.53
N SER A 30 18.50 -21.78 -12.34
CA SER A 30 18.55 -22.61 -11.14
C SER A 30 17.14 -23.03 -10.69
N ILE A 31 17.06 -24.15 -9.97
CA ILE A 31 15.78 -24.65 -9.45
C ILE A 31 15.16 -23.66 -8.44
N GLU A 32 16.00 -23.01 -7.64
CA GLU A 32 15.61 -21.99 -6.66
C GLU A 32 15.03 -20.75 -7.37
N ALA A 33 15.60 -20.36 -8.51
CA ALA A 33 15.10 -19.24 -9.30
C ALA A 33 13.71 -19.55 -9.91
N GLN A 34 13.48 -20.76 -10.42
CA GLN A 34 12.14 -21.17 -10.88
C GLN A 34 11.12 -21.20 -9.74
N ARG A 35 11.49 -21.76 -8.58
CA ARG A 35 10.63 -21.79 -7.39
C ARG A 35 10.31 -20.38 -6.91
N THR A 36 11.29 -19.49 -6.90
CA THR A 36 11.10 -18.07 -6.56
C THR A 36 10.14 -17.39 -7.54
N ALA A 37 10.26 -17.65 -8.84
CA ALA A 37 9.35 -17.13 -9.86
C ALA A 37 7.91 -17.63 -9.66
N ALA A 38 7.72 -18.90 -9.31
CA ALA A 38 6.39 -19.45 -9.00
C ALA A 38 5.72 -18.71 -7.84
N ILE A 39 6.46 -18.47 -6.75
CA ILE A 39 5.93 -17.73 -5.58
C ILE A 39 5.73 -16.26 -5.89
N PHE A 40 6.60 -15.64 -6.69
CA PHE A 40 6.42 -14.27 -7.15
C PHE A 40 5.12 -14.10 -7.95
N LEU A 41 4.82 -15.03 -8.88
CA LEU A 41 3.59 -14.99 -9.67
C LEU A 41 2.34 -15.27 -8.84
N LEU A 42 2.43 -16.17 -7.84
CA LEU A 42 1.39 -16.37 -6.83
C LEU A 42 1.05 -15.06 -6.10
N MET A 43 2.08 -14.42 -5.55
CA MET A 43 1.94 -13.18 -4.78
C MET A 43 1.43 -12.04 -5.66
N GLY A 44 1.97 -11.89 -6.87
CA GLY A 44 1.53 -10.90 -7.85
C GLY A 44 0.05 -11.07 -8.21
N THR A 45 -0.41 -12.33 -8.37
CA THR A 45 -1.83 -12.63 -8.60
C THR A 45 -2.68 -12.25 -7.39
N TRP A 46 -2.26 -12.62 -6.18
CA TRP A 46 -3.00 -12.30 -4.96
C TRP A 46 -3.05 -10.80 -4.67
N TRP A 47 -1.99 -10.06 -4.96
CA TRP A 47 -1.99 -8.60 -4.85
C TRP A 47 -2.88 -7.94 -5.90
N ALA A 48 -2.78 -8.35 -7.17
CA ALA A 48 -3.58 -7.77 -8.25
C ALA A 48 -5.09 -8.02 -8.09
N THR A 49 -5.45 -9.14 -7.48
CA THR A 49 -6.86 -9.53 -7.26
C THR A 49 -7.36 -9.19 -5.86
N GLU A 50 -6.49 -8.67 -4.98
CA GLU A 50 -6.75 -8.50 -3.55
C GLU A 50 -7.36 -9.75 -2.89
N ALA A 51 -7.00 -10.94 -3.38
CA ALA A 51 -7.55 -12.21 -2.92
C ALA A 51 -7.25 -12.44 -1.43
N VAL A 52 -6.09 -12.00 -0.97
CA VAL A 52 -5.65 -12.16 0.41
C VAL A 52 -5.14 -10.78 0.86
N PRO A 53 -5.34 -10.39 2.13
CA PRO A 53 -4.82 -9.12 2.63
C PRO A 53 -3.34 -8.95 2.30
N VAL A 54 -2.96 -7.77 1.81
CA VAL A 54 -1.62 -7.48 1.27
C VAL A 54 -0.50 -7.92 2.21
N ALA A 55 -0.65 -7.67 3.50
CA ALA A 55 0.32 -8.05 4.54
C ALA A 55 0.45 -9.58 4.70
N VAL A 56 -0.65 -10.33 4.58
CA VAL A 56 -0.63 -11.79 4.66
C VAL A 56 0.05 -12.37 3.42
N THR A 57 -0.25 -11.87 2.23
CA THR A 57 0.48 -12.25 1.00
C THR A 57 1.98 -11.95 1.12
N ALA A 58 2.35 -10.80 1.70
CA ALA A 58 3.74 -10.43 1.91
C ALA A 58 4.51 -11.37 2.87
N LEU A 59 3.82 -12.15 3.71
CA LEU A 59 4.43 -13.14 4.61
C LEU A 59 4.59 -14.53 3.97
N VAL A 60 4.08 -14.75 2.76
CA VAL A 60 4.18 -16.04 2.06
C VAL A 60 5.64 -16.52 1.89
N PRO A 61 6.60 -15.67 1.47
CA PRO A 61 7.99 -16.10 1.34
C PRO A 61 8.58 -16.63 2.64
N LEU A 62 8.28 -15.99 3.76
CA LEU A 62 8.78 -16.39 5.09
C LEU A 62 8.42 -17.84 5.43
N ALA A 63 7.22 -18.29 5.05
CA ALA A 63 6.79 -19.68 5.27
C ALA A 63 7.21 -20.62 4.13
N ILE A 64 7.11 -20.20 2.87
CA ILE A 64 7.21 -21.10 1.72
C ILE A 64 8.65 -21.25 1.22
N PHE A 65 9.50 -20.23 1.33
CA PHE A 65 10.88 -20.31 0.83
C PHE A 65 11.70 -21.41 1.52
N PRO A 66 11.66 -21.56 2.86
CA PRO A 66 12.34 -22.67 3.52
C PRO A 66 11.77 -24.04 3.16
N LEU A 67 10.45 -24.14 3.02
CA LEU A 67 9.77 -25.39 2.65
C LEU A 67 10.11 -25.84 1.22
N LEU A 68 10.32 -24.90 0.32
CA LEU A 68 10.76 -25.16 -1.05
C LEU A 68 12.29 -25.18 -1.19
N GLY A 69 13.04 -25.08 -0.09
CA GLY A 69 14.52 -25.08 -0.12
C GLY A 69 15.10 -23.99 -1.01
N ILE A 70 14.47 -22.81 -1.08
CA ILE A 70 14.96 -21.65 -1.84
C ILE A 70 16.08 -20.96 -1.06
N VAL A 71 15.81 -20.65 0.20
CA VAL A 71 16.73 -20.07 1.19
C VAL A 71 16.32 -20.58 2.58
N ASP A 72 17.19 -20.41 3.58
CA ASP A 72 16.83 -20.74 4.96
C ASP A 72 15.85 -19.72 5.57
N ILE A 73 15.35 -20.01 6.77
CA ILE A 73 14.38 -19.15 7.47
C ILE A 73 14.97 -17.79 7.87
N GLN A 74 16.28 -17.72 8.14
CA GLN A 74 16.94 -16.48 8.54
C GLN A 74 17.06 -15.55 7.34
N ASP A 75 17.57 -16.05 6.22
CA ASP A 75 17.69 -15.32 4.96
C ASP A 75 16.31 -14.88 4.43
N ALA A 76 15.27 -15.71 4.62
CA ALA A 76 13.90 -15.33 4.29
C ALA A 76 13.35 -14.21 5.19
N ALA A 77 13.81 -14.12 6.45
CA ALA A 77 13.34 -13.15 7.44
C ALA A 77 14.09 -11.79 7.38
N ASP A 78 15.36 -11.79 6.96
CA ASP A 78 16.22 -10.60 6.95
C ASP A 78 15.59 -9.36 6.26
N PRO A 79 14.89 -9.49 5.10
CA PRO A 79 14.26 -8.33 4.44
C PRO A 79 13.19 -7.63 5.29
N TYR A 80 12.53 -8.33 6.22
CA TYR A 80 11.49 -7.76 7.08
C TYR A 80 12.06 -6.82 8.17
N ALA A 81 13.37 -6.86 8.41
CA ALA A 81 14.07 -5.95 9.32
C ALA A 81 14.95 -4.92 8.57
N ASN A 82 14.66 -4.67 7.29
CA ASN A 82 15.42 -3.69 6.50
C ASN A 82 15.33 -2.27 7.10
N LYS A 83 16.43 -1.51 7.04
CA LYS A 83 16.52 -0.12 7.55
C LYS A 83 15.41 0.79 7.01
N THR A 84 15.00 0.58 5.76
CA THR A 84 13.91 1.32 5.13
C THR A 84 12.57 1.11 5.83
N ILE A 85 12.29 -0.10 6.35
CA ILE A 85 11.05 -0.39 7.11
C ILE A 85 11.03 0.45 8.39
N TYR A 86 12.15 0.52 9.11
CA TYR A 86 12.27 1.36 10.32
C TYR A 86 12.16 2.86 10.01
N LEU A 87 12.67 3.30 8.85
CA LEU A 87 12.48 4.68 8.38
C LEU A 87 10.99 5.01 8.18
N PHE A 88 10.25 4.15 7.48
CA PHE A 88 8.79 4.32 7.30
C PHE A 88 8.06 4.26 8.64
N PHE A 89 8.45 3.36 9.55
CA PHE A 89 7.89 3.29 10.89
C PHE A 89 8.06 4.61 11.66
N GLY A 90 9.25 5.21 11.65
CA GLY A 90 9.50 6.54 12.22
C GLY A 90 8.63 7.62 11.56
N GLY A 91 8.49 7.59 10.23
CA GLY A 91 7.59 8.47 9.49
C GLY A 91 6.13 8.34 9.93
N PHE A 92 5.63 7.13 10.13
CA PHE A 92 4.27 6.89 10.62
C PHE A 92 4.06 7.36 12.06
N LEU A 93 5.08 7.27 12.92
CA LEU A 93 5.01 7.85 14.28
C LEU A 93 4.87 9.38 14.22
N ILE A 94 5.64 10.05 13.37
CA ILE A 94 5.54 11.50 13.15
C ILE A 94 4.15 11.85 12.58
N ALA A 95 3.69 11.14 11.56
CA ALA A 95 2.38 11.34 10.97
C ALA A 95 1.25 11.18 12.02
N THR A 96 1.37 10.17 12.89
CA THR A 96 0.43 9.93 13.99
C THR A 96 0.46 11.08 15.01
N ALA A 97 1.63 11.64 15.32
CA ALA A 97 1.74 12.81 16.17
C ALA A 97 1.06 14.04 15.53
N ILE A 98 1.31 14.30 14.25
CA ILE A 98 0.66 15.39 13.48
C ILE A 98 -0.86 15.24 13.51
N GLN A 99 -1.36 14.00 13.41
CA GLN A 99 -2.79 13.70 13.51
C GLN A 99 -3.32 13.94 14.93
N LYS A 100 -2.65 13.42 15.95
CA LYS A 100 -3.05 13.53 17.37
C LYS A 100 -3.19 14.98 17.85
N TRP A 101 -2.36 15.88 17.34
CA TRP A 101 -2.38 17.31 17.70
C TRP A 101 -3.20 18.19 16.74
N ASP A 102 -3.90 17.57 15.78
CA ASP A 102 -4.65 18.28 14.73
C ASP A 102 -3.81 19.31 13.94
N LEU A 103 -2.49 19.13 13.89
CA LEU A 103 -1.58 20.08 13.23
C LEU A 103 -1.88 20.18 11.73
N HIS A 104 -2.14 19.03 11.09
CA HIS A 104 -2.61 18.94 9.71
C HIS A 104 -3.86 19.81 9.44
N LYS A 105 -4.85 19.84 10.34
CA LYS A 105 -6.05 20.68 10.20
C LYS A 105 -5.71 22.17 10.31
N ARG A 106 -4.83 22.56 11.23
CA ARG A 106 -4.38 23.95 11.39
C ARG A 106 -3.66 24.44 10.13
N ILE A 107 -2.78 23.61 9.56
CA ILE A 107 -2.11 23.91 8.30
C ILE A 107 -3.13 24.05 7.17
N ALA A 108 -4.10 23.14 7.08
CA ALA A 108 -5.15 23.21 6.06
C ALA A 108 -5.96 24.50 6.14
N LEU A 109 -6.45 24.84 7.33
CA LEU A 109 -7.23 26.06 7.54
C LEU A 109 -6.38 27.30 7.26
N PHE A 110 -5.13 27.34 7.70
CA PHE A 110 -4.23 28.45 7.41
C PHE A 110 -4.04 28.67 5.90
N VAL A 111 -3.77 27.61 5.13
CA VAL A 111 -3.60 27.73 3.67
C VAL A 111 -4.90 28.18 3.00
N LEU A 112 -6.05 27.68 3.47
CA LEU A 112 -7.37 28.02 2.91
C LEU A 112 -7.86 29.42 3.30
N GLU A 113 -7.58 29.90 4.50
CA GLU A 113 -7.87 31.28 4.92
C GLU A 113 -7.08 32.30 4.11
N ASN A 114 -5.88 31.91 3.67
CA ASN A 114 -5.04 32.72 2.78
C ASN A 114 -5.31 32.44 1.28
N ALA A 115 -6.19 31.48 0.96
CA ALA A 115 -6.64 31.26 -0.40
C ALA A 115 -7.66 32.36 -0.76
N GLY A 116 -7.39 33.09 -1.84
CA GLY A 116 -8.27 34.19 -2.29
C GLY A 116 -9.73 33.77 -2.50
N SER A 117 -10.62 34.74 -2.65
CA SER A 117 -12.08 34.53 -2.63
C SER A 117 -12.70 34.07 -3.95
N ASN A 118 -11.95 34.03 -5.06
CA ASN A 118 -12.47 33.54 -6.33
C ASN A 118 -12.33 32.01 -6.46
N GLY A 119 -13.18 31.38 -7.27
CA GLY A 119 -13.23 29.92 -7.39
C GLY A 119 -11.90 29.27 -7.80
N ALA A 120 -11.12 29.90 -8.68
CA ALA A 120 -9.82 29.38 -9.11
C ALA A 120 -8.78 29.42 -7.97
N SER A 121 -8.73 30.52 -7.20
CA SER A 121 -7.85 30.65 -6.03
C SER A 121 -8.21 29.65 -4.93
N LEU A 122 -9.50 29.39 -4.69
CA LEU A 122 -9.93 28.38 -3.73
C LEU A 122 -9.51 26.97 -4.16
N ILE A 123 -9.71 26.60 -5.43
CA ILE A 123 -9.26 25.30 -5.97
C ILE A 123 -7.73 25.16 -5.80
N LEU A 124 -6.96 26.19 -6.15
CA LEU A 124 -5.51 26.19 -5.95
C LEU A 124 -5.14 26.01 -4.47
N GLY A 125 -5.85 26.68 -3.56
CA GLY A 125 -5.68 26.52 -2.12
C GLY A 125 -5.89 25.08 -1.66
N PHE A 126 -6.94 24.40 -2.16
CA PHE A 126 -7.17 22.98 -1.89
C PHE A 126 -6.08 22.08 -2.47
N MET A 127 -5.62 22.35 -3.70
CA MET A 127 -4.55 21.58 -4.33
C MET A 127 -3.23 21.71 -3.55
N LEU A 128 -2.85 22.92 -3.15
CA LEU A 128 -1.65 23.18 -2.35
C LEU A 128 -1.76 22.54 -0.97
N THR A 129 -2.91 22.67 -0.32
CA THR A 129 -3.16 22.05 0.98
C THR A 129 -3.04 20.53 0.90
N ALA A 130 -3.69 19.92 -0.10
CA ALA A 130 -3.61 18.48 -0.33
C ALA A 130 -2.17 18.05 -0.54
N ALA A 131 -1.43 18.72 -1.43
CA ALA A 131 -0.04 18.39 -1.73
C ALA A 131 0.86 18.48 -0.49
N LEU A 132 0.79 19.59 0.26
CA LEU A 132 1.63 19.81 1.45
C LEU A 132 1.32 18.80 2.56
N ILE A 133 0.04 18.51 2.82
CA ILE A 133 -0.34 17.58 3.88
C ILE A 133 -0.04 16.13 3.47
N SER A 134 -0.22 15.75 2.20
CA SER A 134 0.10 14.40 1.69
C SER A 134 1.58 14.04 1.76
N MET A 135 2.49 15.01 1.88
CA MET A 135 3.92 14.73 2.08
C MET A 135 4.22 14.11 3.45
N TRP A 136 3.38 14.40 4.46
CA TRP A 136 3.64 14.02 5.85
C TRP A 136 2.57 13.10 6.44
N VAL A 137 1.37 13.12 5.87
CA VAL A 137 0.20 12.37 6.35
C VAL A 137 -0.24 11.38 5.27
N MET A 138 -0.78 10.23 5.67
CA MET A 138 -1.29 9.23 4.75
C MET A 138 -2.33 9.82 3.77
N ASN A 139 -2.15 9.56 2.48
CA ASN A 139 -2.99 10.10 1.39
C ASN A 139 -4.49 9.95 1.67
N THR A 140 -4.93 8.76 2.09
CA THR A 140 -6.34 8.49 2.42
C THR A 140 -6.86 9.38 3.55
N ALA A 141 -6.06 9.63 4.59
CA ALA A 141 -6.43 10.49 5.70
C ALA A 141 -6.51 11.97 5.26
N THR A 142 -5.58 12.42 4.42
CA THR A 142 -5.58 13.77 3.83
C THR A 142 -6.87 14.01 3.04
N THR A 143 -7.27 13.06 2.19
CA THR A 143 -8.51 13.17 1.40
C THR A 143 -9.75 13.22 2.28
N ILE A 144 -9.88 12.31 3.26
CA ILE A 144 -11.04 12.26 4.17
C ILE A 144 -11.16 13.55 4.99
N MET A 145 -10.04 14.14 5.41
CA MET A 145 -10.02 15.41 6.13
C MET A 145 -10.46 16.59 5.25
N LEU A 146 -9.99 16.66 4.00
CA LEU A 146 -10.30 17.77 3.10
C LEU A 146 -11.71 17.72 2.52
N LEU A 147 -12.28 16.53 2.36
CA LEU A 147 -13.61 16.32 1.80
C LEU A 147 -14.71 17.18 2.49
N PRO A 148 -14.91 17.14 3.82
CA PRO A 148 -15.92 17.95 4.47
C PRO A 148 -15.66 19.47 4.34
N ILE A 149 -14.40 19.90 4.31
CA ILE A 149 -14.03 21.31 4.12
C ILE A 149 -14.40 21.76 2.70
N GLY A 150 -14.09 20.94 1.70
CA GLY A 150 -14.46 21.19 0.30
C GLY A 150 -15.97 21.26 0.11
N LEU A 151 -16.72 20.35 0.73
CA LEU A 151 -18.19 20.37 0.69
C LEU A 151 -18.75 21.67 1.30
N ALA A 152 -18.21 22.11 2.44
CA ALA A 152 -18.63 23.37 3.06
C ALA A 152 -18.39 24.58 2.14
N VAL A 153 -17.21 24.68 1.52
CA VAL A 153 -16.88 25.78 0.59
C VAL A 153 -17.82 25.79 -0.62
N VAL A 154 -18.14 24.62 -1.19
CA VAL A 154 -19.07 24.52 -2.33
C VAL A 154 -20.47 25.06 -1.99
N THR A 155 -20.93 24.90 -0.75
CA THR A 155 -22.24 25.45 -0.35
C THR A 155 -22.25 26.98 -0.28
N VAL A 156 -21.13 27.61 0.07
CA VAL A 156 -21.00 29.07 0.18
C VAL A 156 -20.81 29.73 -1.20
N VAL A 157 -20.09 29.08 -2.11
CA VAL A 157 -19.80 29.59 -3.47
C VAL A 157 -21.00 29.45 -4.41
N LYS A 158 -22.02 28.64 -4.06
CA LYS A 158 -23.25 28.44 -4.87
C LYS A 158 -24.30 29.55 -4.75
N THR A 159 -23.97 30.68 -4.15
CA THR A 159 -24.79 31.91 -4.10
C THR A 159 -24.11 33.03 -4.88
#